data_AF-A0A356B2D1-F1
#
_entry.id   AF-A0A356B2D1-F1
#
_cell.length_a   1.000
_cell.length_b   1.000
_cell.length_c   1.000
_cell.angle_alpha   90.00
_cell.angle_beta   90.00
_cell.angle_gamma   90.00
#
_symmetry.space_group_name_H-M   'P 1'
#
loop_
_entity.id
_entity.type
_entity.pdbx_description
1 polymer ?
#
loop_
_entity_poly.entity_id
_entity_poly.type
_entity_poly.pdbx_seq_one_letter_code
_entity_poly.pdbx_strand_id
1 'polypeptide(L)'
;MGTKGIKVRLMIIGILLCLAGSLIVFFTAPNSKTHREFTTLKNDILVLTSKSSDVFTEAEVSRLPVPVKKYFQYCGYIGTPKMQAMKAVYTDVDFRFNKEKPDIMIDYIQYNFVNEPSRIAYIDSSMYGI
;
A
#
# COMPACT_ATOMS: atom_id res chain seq x y z
N MET A 1 -24.45 -39.73 33.57
CA MET A 1 -24.04 -39.28 32.22
C MET A 1 -22.80 -40.05 31.81
N GLY A 2 -22.87 -40.88 30.76
CA GLY A 2 -21.78 -41.78 30.38
C GLY A 2 -20.55 -41.04 29.84
N THR A 3 -19.36 -41.47 30.27
CA THR A 3 -18.04 -40.94 29.88
C THR A 3 -17.83 -40.84 28.36
N LYS A 4 -18.53 -41.67 27.57
CA LYS A 4 -18.58 -41.58 26.09
C LYS A 4 -19.11 -40.24 25.59
N GLY A 5 -20.17 -39.71 26.19
CA GLY A 5 -20.79 -38.45 25.74
C GLY A 5 -19.90 -37.22 25.99
N ILE A 6 -19.08 -37.27 27.05
CA ILE A 6 -18.13 -36.20 27.38
C ILE A 6 -16.98 -36.18 26.35
N LYS A 7 -16.44 -37.34 25.99
CA LYS A 7 -15.38 -37.44 24.97
C LYS A 7 -15.84 -36.93 23.59
N VAL A 8 -17.07 -37.24 23.18
CA VAL A 8 -17.63 -36.75 21.92
C VAL A 8 -17.79 -35.22 21.93
N ARG A 9 -18.26 -34.64 23.04
CA ARG A 9 -18.37 -33.17 23.18
C ARG A 9 -17.02 -32.48 23.11
N LEU A 10 -16.01 -33.02 23.79
CA LEU A 10 -14.63 -32.50 23.73
C LEU A 10 -14.05 -32.56 22.31
N MET A 11 -14.31 -33.63 21.57
CA MET A 11 -13.89 -33.76 20.17
C MET A 11 -14.55 -32.71 19.26
N ILE A 12 -15.86 -32.47 19.43
CA ILE A 12 -16.59 -31.45 18.66
C ILE A 12 -16.04 -30.05 18.95
N ILE A 13 -15.79 -29.72 20.22
CA ILE A 13 -15.21 -28.44 20.63
C ILE A 13 -13.82 -28.25 20.00
N GLY A 14 -12.98 -29.29 20.02
CA GLY A 14 -11.67 -29.26 19.39
C GLY A 14 -11.74 -28.97 17.89
N ILE A 15 -12.66 -29.62 17.17
CA ILE A 15 -12.88 -29.38 15.73
C ILE A 15 -13.35 -27.96 15.47
N LEU A 16 -14.30 -27.45 16.27
CA LEU A 16 -14.81 -26.07 16.15
C LEU A 16 -13.70 -25.03 16.38
N LEU A 17 -12.83 -25.25 17.37
CA LEU A 17 -11.69 -24.36 17.63
C LEU A 17 -10.67 -24.40 16.48
N CYS A 18 -10.39 -25.56 15.91
CA CYS A 18 -9.52 -25.67 14.74
C CYS A 18 -10.11 -24.95 13.52
N LEU A 19 -11.42 -25.11 13.27
CA LEU A 19 -12.12 -24.41 12.19
C LEU A 19 -12.09 -22.90 12.39
N ALA A 20 -12.44 -22.42 13.58
CA ALA A 20 -12.38 -21.00 13.91
C ALA A 20 -10.97 -20.43 13.75
N GLY A 21 -9.95 -21.15 14.22
CA GLY A 21 -8.54 -20.77 14.03
C GLY A 21 -8.16 -20.68 12.56
N SER A 22 -8.57 -21.64 11.74
CA SER A 22 -8.31 -21.63 10.29
C SER A 22 -8.99 -20.45 9.57
N LEU A 23 -10.22 -20.09 9.98
CA LEU A 23 -10.93 -18.94 9.44
C LEU A 23 -10.25 -17.63 9.82
N ILE A 24 -9.82 -17.48 11.08
CA ILE A 24 -9.08 -16.28 11.52
C ILE A 24 -7.80 -16.11 10.70
N VAL A 25 -7.03 -17.18 10.51
CA VAL A 25 -5.80 -17.13 9.68
C VAL A 25 -6.12 -16.78 8.23
N PHE A 26 -7.18 -17.34 7.67
CA PHE A 26 -7.60 -17.04 6.30
C PHE A 26 -7.96 -15.56 6.10
N PHE A 27 -8.75 -14.96 7.01
CA PHE A 27 -9.20 -13.57 6.90
C PHE A 27 -8.15 -12.53 7.30
N THR A 28 -7.16 -12.89 8.13
CA THR A 28 -6.11 -11.96 8.60
C THR A 28 -4.85 -11.97 7.74
N ALA A 29 -4.64 -13.00 6.92
CA ALA A 29 -3.41 -13.10 6.14
C ALA A 29 -3.46 -12.18 4.89
N PRO A 30 -2.52 -11.24 4.73
CA PRO A 30 -2.45 -10.33 3.58
C PRO A 30 -1.96 -11.09 2.34
N ASN A 31 -2.84 -11.90 1.76
CA ASN A 31 -2.44 -13.00 0.88
C ASN A 31 -2.86 -12.83 -0.59
N SER A 32 -3.31 -11.65 -1.03
CA SER A 32 -3.56 -11.46 -2.45
C SER A 32 -2.23 -11.58 -3.22
N LYS A 33 -2.26 -12.34 -4.33
CA LYS A 33 -1.10 -12.50 -5.21
C LYS A 33 -0.62 -11.11 -5.70
N THR A 34 -1.57 -10.25 -6.03
CA THR A 34 -1.34 -8.88 -6.49
C THR A 34 -0.61 -8.03 -5.45
N HIS A 35 -1.00 -8.11 -4.17
CA HIS A 35 -0.34 -7.33 -3.11
C HIS A 35 1.12 -7.77 -2.92
N ARG A 36 1.40 -9.08 -3.03
CA ARG A 36 2.77 -9.61 -3.01
C ARG A 36 3.57 -9.12 -4.20
N GLU A 37 3.05 -9.25 -5.41
CA GLU A 37 3.72 -8.79 -6.64
C GLU A 37 4.00 -7.28 -6.59
N PHE A 38 3.03 -6.48 -6.14
CA PHE A 38 3.21 -5.06 -5.94
C PHE A 38 4.30 -4.75 -4.91
N THR A 39 4.31 -5.44 -3.78
CA THR A 39 5.30 -5.23 -2.72
C THR A 39 6.71 -5.58 -3.19
N THR A 40 6.87 -6.69 -3.92
CA THR A 40 8.13 -7.08 -4.54
C THR A 40 8.58 -6.03 -5.55
N LEU A 41 7.72 -5.69 -6.51
CA LEU A 41 8.01 -4.69 -7.55
C LEU A 41 8.43 -3.34 -6.95
N LYS A 42 7.68 -2.85 -5.94
CA LYS A 42 8.00 -1.61 -5.22
C LYS A 42 9.38 -1.67 -4.58
N ASN A 43 9.71 -2.77 -3.89
CA ASN A 43 11.00 -2.90 -3.22
C ASN A 43 12.16 -2.96 -4.23
N ASP A 44 11.99 -3.69 -5.33
CA ASP A 44 13.00 -3.80 -6.39
C ASP A 44 13.30 -2.42 -7.01
N ILE A 45 12.27 -1.65 -7.34
CA ILE A 45 12.44 -0.29 -7.90
C ILE A 45 13.09 0.65 -6.88
N LEU A 46 12.70 0.55 -5.61
CA LEU A 46 13.24 1.43 -4.56
C LEU A 46 14.73 1.17 -4.31
N VAL A 47 15.17 -0.09 -4.33
CA VAL A 47 16.59 -0.47 -4.25
C VAL A 47 17.39 0.04 -5.45
N LEU A 48 16.80 0.03 -6.65
CA LEU A 48 17.44 0.58 -7.84
C LEU A 48 17.56 2.11 -7.78
N THR A 49 16.56 2.78 -7.19
CA THR A 49 16.47 4.24 -7.15
C THR A 49 17.23 4.87 -5.97
N SER A 50 17.48 4.13 -4.87
CA SER A 50 18.14 4.64 -3.66
C SER A 50 19.63 5.00 -3.79
N LYS A 51 20.17 5.07 -5.01
CA LYS A 51 21.59 5.27 -5.27
C LYS A 51 22.04 6.73 -5.37
N SER A 52 21.15 7.71 -5.49
CA SER A 52 21.59 9.12 -5.56
C SER A 52 21.67 9.75 -4.17
N SER A 53 22.85 10.20 -3.77
CA SER A 53 23.10 11.02 -2.57
C SER A 53 23.00 12.52 -2.85
N ASP A 54 22.43 12.90 -4.00
CA ASP A 54 22.34 14.29 -4.43
C ASP A 54 21.42 15.10 -3.50
N VAL A 55 21.79 16.35 -3.28
CA VAL A 55 21.01 17.33 -2.52
C VAL A 55 20.51 18.44 -3.44
N PHE A 56 19.46 19.15 -3.04
CA PHE A 56 19.03 20.34 -3.78
C PHE A 56 20.01 21.49 -3.57
N THR A 57 20.59 22.00 -4.65
CA THR A 57 21.54 23.12 -4.59
C THR A 57 20.86 24.45 -4.92
N GLU A 58 21.41 25.55 -4.41
CA GLU A 58 20.92 26.90 -4.74
C GLU A 58 21.03 27.18 -6.25
N ALA A 59 22.10 26.73 -6.89
CA ALA A 59 22.32 26.91 -8.32
C ALA A 59 21.23 26.23 -9.16
N GLU A 60 20.83 25.00 -8.82
CA GLU A 60 19.72 24.31 -9.49
C GLU A 60 18.40 25.04 -9.27
N VAL A 61 18.08 25.39 -8.02
CA VAL A 61 16.81 26.05 -7.69
C VAL A 61 16.73 27.43 -8.34
N SER A 62 17.83 28.19 -8.46
CA SER A 62 17.84 29.53 -9.08
C SER A 62 17.28 29.58 -10.50
N ARG A 63 17.37 28.46 -11.23
CA ARG A 63 16.89 28.29 -12.62
C ARG A 63 15.40 27.98 -12.72
N LEU A 64 14.74 27.64 -11.61
CA LEU A 64 13.32 27.28 -11.60
C LEU A 64 12.40 28.52 -11.68
N PRO A 65 11.11 28.35 -12.05
CA PRO A 65 10.12 29.42 -12.01
C PRO A 65 10.00 30.06 -10.63
N VAL A 66 9.66 31.35 -10.58
CA VAL A 66 9.57 32.13 -9.33
C VAL A 66 8.73 31.46 -8.23
N PRO A 67 7.55 30.88 -8.51
CA PRO A 67 6.76 30.21 -7.47
C PRO A 67 7.47 29.00 -6.87
N VAL A 68 8.17 28.22 -7.71
CA VAL A 68 8.90 27.01 -7.28
C VAL A 68 10.12 27.40 -6.45
N LYS A 69 10.86 28.45 -6.84
CA LYS A 69 11.99 28.98 -6.06
C LYS A 69 11.57 29.35 -4.65
N LYS A 70 10.49 30.12 -4.53
CA LYS A 70 9.94 30.52 -3.23
C LYS A 70 9.55 29.31 -2.39
N TYR A 71 8.96 28.28 -2.98
CA TYR A 71 8.61 27.05 -2.29
C TYR A 71 9.85 26.34 -1.71
N PHE A 72 10.90 26.14 -2.51
CA PHE A 72 12.15 25.50 -2.05
C PHE A 72 12.82 26.26 -0.91
N GLN A 73 12.82 27.59 -0.99
CA GLN A 73 13.39 28.46 0.05
C GLN A 73 12.54 28.47 1.32
N TYR A 74 11.23 28.67 1.19
CA TYR A 74 10.31 28.78 2.32
C TYR A 74 10.22 27.46 3.11
N CYS A 75 10.18 26.33 2.41
CA CYS A 75 10.11 25.01 3.04
C CYS A 75 11.47 24.44 3.47
N GLY A 76 12.58 25.15 3.20
CA GLY A 76 13.92 24.74 3.64
C GLY A 76 14.47 23.50 2.92
N TYR A 77 14.17 23.31 1.64
CA TYR A 77 14.62 22.13 0.89
C TYR A 77 16.08 22.21 0.41
N ILE A 78 16.71 23.39 0.42
CA ILE A 78 18.11 23.56 0.03
C ILE A 78 19.02 22.77 0.97
N GLY A 79 19.91 21.96 0.40
CA GLY A 79 20.81 21.07 1.14
C GLY A 79 20.16 19.76 1.62
N THR A 80 18.84 19.58 1.42
CA THR A 80 18.17 18.30 1.72
C THR A 80 18.39 17.29 0.59
N PRO A 81 18.44 15.97 0.90
CA PRO A 81 18.52 14.93 -0.11
C PRO A 81 17.34 14.97 -1.09
N LYS A 82 17.61 14.71 -2.37
CA LYS A 82 16.57 14.58 -3.38
C LYS A 82 15.69 13.36 -3.10
N MET A 83 14.38 13.55 -3.17
CA MET A 83 13.40 12.48 -2.98
C MET A 83 13.48 11.50 -4.16
N GLN A 84 13.47 10.20 -3.86
CA GLN A 84 13.54 9.15 -4.87
C GLN A 84 12.17 8.67 -5.34
N ALA A 85 11.17 8.82 -4.47
CA ALA A 85 9.80 8.48 -4.77
C ALA A 85 8.82 9.33 -3.96
N MET A 86 7.62 9.49 -4.50
CA MET A 86 6.46 10.00 -3.79
C MET A 86 5.49 8.84 -3.54
N LYS A 87 4.94 8.74 -2.33
CA LYS A 87 3.87 7.80 -1.98
C LYS A 87 2.55 8.55 -1.82
N ALA A 88 1.49 8.09 -2.48
CA ALA A 88 0.11 8.49 -2.22
C ALA A 88 -0.67 7.30 -1.65
N VAL A 89 -1.50 7.54 -0.63
CA VAL A 89 -2.37 6.55 -0.01
C VAL A 89 -3.76 7.13 0.09
N TYR A 90 -4.74 6.39 -0.40
CA TYR A 90 -6.17 6.66 -0.27
C TYR A 90 -6.81 5.41 0.30
N THR A 91 -7.67 5.57 1.28
CA THR A 91 -8.34 4.49 2.00
C THR A 91 -9.83 4.79 2.02
N ASP A 92 -10.66 3.77 1.79
CA ASP A 92 -12.12 3.88 1.77
C ASP A 92 -12.64 4.99 0.83
N VAL A 93 -12.07 5.11 -0.37
CA VAL A 93 -12.48 6.15 -1.33
C VAL A 93 -13.49 5.63 -2.35
N ASP A 94 -14.46 6.48 -2.69
CA ASP A 94 -15.41 6.22 -3.77
C ASP A 94 -14.72 6.31 -5.14
N PHE A 95 -14.71 5.20 -5.86
CA PHE A 95 -14.18 5.11 -7.20
C PHE A 95 -15.28 4.81 -8.22
N ARG A 96 -15.43 5.73 -9.18
CA ARG A 96 -16.42 5.63 -10.25
C ARG A 96 -15.75 5.21 -11.56
N PHE A 97 -16.04 4.00 -12.03
CA PHE A 97 -15.52 3.53 -13.34
C PHE A 97 -16.05 4.34 -14.52
N ASN A 98 -17.35 4.69 -14.50
CA ASN A 98 -17.97 5.57 -15.48
C ASN A 98 -19.23 6.22 -14.90
N LYS A 99 -19.80 7.21 -15.60
CA LYS A 99 -20.95 8.00 -15.12
C LYS A 99 -22.21 7.17 -14.81
N GLU A 100 -22.32 5.97 -15.35
CA GLU A 100 -23.52 5.13 -15.29
C GLU A 100 -23.42 3.99 -14.26
N LYS A 101 -22.23 3.74 -13.71
CA LYS A 101 -21.99 2.69 -12.72
C LYS A 101 -22.03 3.27 -11.30
N PRO A 102 -22.51 2.48 -10.31
CA PRO A 102 -22.38 2.86 -8.91
C PRO A 102 -20.90 2.99 -8.54
N ASP A 103 -20.63 3.80 -7.53
CA ASP A 103 -19.31 3.92 -6.94
C ASP A 103 -18.93 2.60 -6.26
N ILE A 104 -17.66 2.23 -6.38
CA ILE A 104 -17.07 1.14 -5.60
C ILE A 104 -16.09 1.73 -4.59
N MET A 105 -16.07 1.18 -3.39
CA MET A 105 -15.09 1.56 -2.37
C MET A 105 -13.77 0.88 -2.66
N ILE A 106 -12.70 1.65 -2.70
CA ILE A 106 -11.34 1.13 -2.94
C ILE A 106 -10.33 1.66 -1.92
N ASP A 107 -9.30 0.86 -1.72
CA ASP A 107 -8.02 1.30 -1.20
C ASP A 107 -7.04 1.46 -2.38
N TYR A 108 -6.27 2.54 -2.36
CA TYR A 108 -5.34 2.86 -3.44
C TYR A 108 -4.01 3.33 -2.89
N ILE A 109 -2.93 2.61 -3.24
CA ILE A 109 -1.56 2.96 -2.89
C ILE A 109 -0.77 3.17 -4.17
N GLN A 110 -0.16 4.33 -4.33
CA GLN A 110 0.66 4.65 -5.49
C GLN A 110 2.05 5.11 -5.09
N TYR A 111 3.04 4.65 -5.84
CA TYR A 111 4.40 5.13 -5.80
C TYR A 111 4.74 5.77 -7.15
N ASN A 112 5.18 7.02 -7.13
CA ASN A 112 5.82 7.68 -8.28
C ASN A 112 7.32 7.70 -8.04
N PHE A 113 8.10 7.14 -8.95
CA PHE A 113 9.55 7.11 -8.88
C PHE A 113 10.16 8.15 -9.81
N VAL A 114 11.36 8.63 -9.47
CA VAL A 114 12.11 9.56 -10.33
C VAL A 114 12.60 8.86 -11.60
N ASN A 115 13.04 7.60 -11.47
CA ASN A 115 13.53 6.78 -12.57
C ASN A 115 12.46 5.79 -13.06
N GLU A 116 12.67 5.19 -14.23
CA GLU A 116 11.74 4.18 -14.75
C GLU A 116 11.73 2.90 -13.91
N PRO A 117 10.55 2.29 -13.69
CA PRO A 117 9.22 2.77 -14.09
C PRO A 117 8.74 3.95 -13.23
N SER A 118 8.18 4.98 -13.87
CA SER A 118 7.86 6.25 -13.20
C SER A 118 6.68 6.18 -12.23
N ARG A 119 5.80 5.17 -12.35
CA ARG A 119 4.64 4.98 -11.48
C ARG A 119 4.20 3.52 -11.39
N ILE A 120 3.88 3.07 -10.19
CA ILE A 120 3.14 1.84 -9.93
C ILE A 120 2.01 2.12 -8.93
N ALA A 121 0.92 1.36 -9.02
CA ALA A 121 -0.19 1.46 -8.08
C ALA A 121 -0.74 0.08 -7.72
N TYR A 122 -1.21 -0.04 -6.48
CA TYR A 122 -2.00 -1.14 -5.96
C TYR A 122 -3.40 -0.63 -5.66
N ILE A 123 -4.39 -1.31 -6.20
CA ILE A 123 -5.81 -1.03 -5.95
C ILE A 123 -6.38 -2.27 -5.30
N ASP A 124 -6.99 -2.09 -4.14
CA ASP A 124 -7.79 -3.10 -3.48
C ASP A 124 -9.24 -2.65 -3.46
N SER A 125 -10.16 -3.58 -3.61
CA SER A 125 -11.58 -3.29 -3.59
C SER A 125 -12.32 -4.50 -3.06
N SER A 126 -13.30 -4.29 -2.20
CA SER A 126 -14.21 -5.36 -1.80
C SER A 126 -15.58 -5.15 -2.41
N MET A 127 -16.18 -6.22 -2.91
CA MET A 127 -17.57 -6.21 -3.37
C MET A 127 -18.38 -6.95 -2.34
N TYR A 128 -19.34 -6.27 -1.69
CA TYR A 128 -20.13 -6.83 -0.59
C TYR A 128 -19.31 -7.22 0.65
N GLY A 129 -18.12 -6.62 0.84
CA GLY A 129 -17.22 -6.96 1.94
C GLY A 129 -16.41 -8.25 1.73
N ILE A 130 -16.33 -8.73 0.49
CA ILE A 130 -15.55 -9.90 0.04
C ILE A 130 -14.49 -9.44 -0.96
#